data_AF-A0A528N1A9-F1
#
_entry.id   AF-A0A528N1A9-F1
#
_cell.length_a   1.000
_cell.length_b   1.000
_cell.length_c   1.000
_cell.angle_alpha   90.00
_cell.angle_beta   90.00
_cell.angle_gamma   90.00
#
_symmetry.space_group_name_H-M   'P 1'
#
loop_
_entity.id
_entity.type
_entity.pdbx_description
1 polymer ?
#
loop_
_entity_poly.entity_id
_entity_poly.type
_entity_poly.pdbx_seq_one_letter_code
_entity_poly.pdbx_strand_id
1 'polypeptide(L)' 'LGGQMGFGPVAPEKDEPCFHVAWERRALGVTLCAGAMGAWTIDESRHARESLHPADYYGSSYYEIWIKALETLLKRH' A
#
# COMPACT_ATOMS: atom_id res chain seq x y z
N LEU A 1 13.11 -0.49 6.29
CA LEU A 1 13.97 -1.14 5.28
C LEU A 1 15.38 -0.56 5.17
N GLY A 2 15.61 0.75 5.41
CA GLY A 2 16.96 1.35 5.29
C GLY A 2 18.03 0.62 6.11
N GLY A 3 19.12 0.22 5.45
CA GLY A 3 20.26 -0.47 6.08
C GLY A 3 20.06 -1.97 6.38
N GLN A 4 18.90 -2.56 6.05
CA GLN A 4 18.67 -3.99 6.25
C GLN A 4 19.34 -4.84 5.14
N MET A 5 19.80 -6.03 5.53
CA MET A 5 20.47 -6.99 4.65
C MET A 5 19.58 -8.19 4.36
N GLY A 6 19.88 -8.96 3.30
CA GLY A 6 19.24 -10.25 3.03
C GLY A 6 18.09 -10.26 2.02
N PHE A 7 17.81 -9.15 1.34
CA PHE A 7 16.72 -9.04 0.34
C PHE A 7 17.10 -9.47 -1.08
N GLY A 8 18.38 -9.81 -1.32
CA GLY A 8 18.89 -10.10 -2.66
C GLY A 8 19.07 -8.85 -3.52
N PRO A 9 19.43 -9.02 -4.81
CA PRO A 9 19.59 -7.92 -5.74
C PRO A 9 18.24 -7.33 -6.17
N VAL A 10 18.25 -6.05 -6.55
CA VAL A 10 17.09 -5.40 -7.17
C VAL A 10 16.90 -5.96 -8.58
N ALA A 11 15.67 -6.38 -8.92
CA ALA A 11 15.33 -7.03 -10.19
C ALA A 11 14.16 -6.29 -10.89
N PRO A 12 14.43 -5.17 -11.60
CA PRO A 12 13.38 -4.40 -12.27
C PRO A 12 12.84 -5.15 -13.50
N GLU A 13 11.53 -5.06 -13.73
CA GLU A 13 10.87 -5.56 -14.94
C GLU A 13 11.11 -4.58 -16.10
N LYS A 14 11.38 -5.10 -17.30
CA LYS A 14 11.52 -4.26 -18.50
C LYS A 14 10.13 -3.79 -18.93
N ASP A 15 10.00 -2.48 -19.17
CA ASP A 15 8.74 -1.86 -19.61
C ASP A 15 7.58 -2.09 -18.60
N GLU A 16 7.91 -2.09 -17.31
CA GLU A 16 6.96 -2.35 -16.20
C GLU A 16 5.72 -1.45 -16.30
N PRO A 17 4.50 -2.04 -16.35
CA PRO A 17 3.27 -1.26 -16.34
C PRO A 17 3.01 -0.68 -14.94
N CYS A 18 2.38 0.49 -14.87
CA CYS A 18 1.97 1.07 -13.57
C CYS A 18 1.00 0.19 -12.76
N PHE A 19 0.30 -0.72 -13.46
CA PHE A 19 -0.67 -1.66 -12.91
C PHE A 19 -0.58 -2.98 -13.69
N HIS A 20 -0.08 -4.02 -13.04
CA HIS A 20 0.00 -5.39 -13.56
C HIS A 20 -1.38 -6.02 -13.75
N VAL A 21 -2.35 -5.70 -12.89
CA VAL A 21 -3.69 -6.30 -12.95
C VAL A 21 -4.81 -5.28 -12.71
N ALA A 22 -6.01 -5.57 -13.23
CA ALA A 22 -7.10 -4.61 -13.29
C ALA A 22 -7.58 -4.09 -11.92
N TRP A 23 -7.39 -4.85 -10.84
CA TRP A 23 -7.82 -4.45 -9.51
C TRP A 23 -6.91 -3.37 -8.89
N GLU A 24 -5.66 -3.28 -9.29
CA GLU A 24 -4.70 -2.32 -8.71
C GLU A 24 -5.07 -0.87 -9.03
N ARG A 25 -5.58 -0.63 -10.24
CA ARG A 25 -6.16 0.67 -10.61
C ARG A 25 -7.32 1.06 -9.71
N ARG A 26 -8.16 0.09 -9.36
CA ARG A 26 -9.30 0.30 -8.46
C ARG A 26 -8.82 0.54 -7.03
N ALA A 27 -7.81 -0.20 -6.57
CA ALA A 27 -7.22 -0.02 -5.26
C ALA A 27 -6.70 1.40 -5.05
N LEU A 28 -5.91 1.91 -6.00
CA LEU A 28 -5.45 3.30 -5.96
C LEU A 28 -6.64 4.28 -5.98
N GLY A 29 -7.57 4.10 -6.91
CA GLY A 29 -8.73 4.98 -7.07
C GLY A 29 -9.56 5.08 -5.79
N VAL A 30 -9.91 3.95 -5.16
CA VAL A 30 -10.70 3.95 -3.94
C VAL A 30 -9.95 4.54 -2.75
N THR A 31 -8.63 4.30 -2.62
CA THR A 31 -7.84 4.92 -1.56
C THR A 31 -7.79 6.45 -1.70
N LEU A 32 -7.61 6.96 -2.91
CA LEU A 32 -7.59 8.41 -3.16
C LEU A 32 -8.97 9.04 -2.92
N CYS A 33 -10.04 8.42 -3.42
CA CYS A 33 -11.40 8.90 -3.18
C CYS A 33 -11.74 8.91 -1.69
N ALA A 34 -11.36 7.87 -0.94
CA ALA A 34 -11.59 7.82 0.50
C ALA A 34 -10.78 8.89 1.25
N GLY A 35 -9.51 9.08 0.89
CA GLY A 35 -8.68 10.16 1.46
C GLY A 35 -9.24 11.56 1.18
N ALA A 36 -9.85 11.76 0.01
CA ALA A 36 -10.49 13.03 -0.35
C ALA A 36 -11.73 13.36 0.50
N MET A 37 -12.30 12.38 1.23
CA MET A 37 -13.38 12.64 2.19
C MET A 37 -12.90 13.43 3.41
N GLY A 38 -11.58 13.50 3.66
CA GLY A 38 -10.99 14.35 4.70
C GLY A 38 -11.17 13.83 6.14
N ALA A 39 -11.60 12.58 6.31
CA ALA A 39 -11.75 11.95 7.63
C ALA A 39 -10.41 11.68 8.36
N TRP A 40 -9.31 11.58 7.61
CA TRP A 40 -7.96 11.38 8.14
C TRP A 40 -6.91 12.08 7.26
N THR A 41 -5.69 12.22 7.78
CA THR A 41 -4.57 12.83 7.05
C THR A 41 -3.79 11.80 6.22
N ILE A 42 -2.96 12.30 5.29
CA ILE A 42 -2.03 11.43 4.55
C ILE A 42 -1.03 10.74 5.47
N ASP A 43 -0.64 11.37 6.57
CA ASP A 43 0.30 10.80 7.53
C ASP A 43 -0.35 9.64 8.31
N GLU A 44 -1.63 9.75 8.67
CA GLU A 44 -2.37 8.62 9.24
C GLU A 44 -2.49 7.47 8.22
N SER A 45 -2.66 7.80 6.93
CA SER A 45 -2.68 6.78 5.87
C SER A 45 -1.33 6.05 5.72
N ARG A 46 -0.21 6.77 5.84
CA ARG A 46 1.13 6.16 5.84
C ARG A 46 1.32 5.29 7.07
N HIS A 47 0.95 5.81 8.23
CA HIS A 47 1.06 5.08 9.48
C HIS A 47 0.23 3.78 9.49
N ALA A 48 -0.98 3.81 8.90
CA ALA A 48 -1.80 2.61 8.75
C ALA A 48 -1.14 1.52 7.89
N ARG A 49 -0.36 1.91 6.87
CA ARG A 49 0.43 0.96 6.05
C ARG A 49 1.63 0.43 6.82
N GLU A 50 2.32 1.31 7.54
CA GLU A 50 3.50 0.97 8.35
C GLU A 50 3.17 0.08 9.56
N SER A 51 1.91 0.13 10.02
CA SER A 51 1.41 -0.64 11.17
C SER A 51 0.88 -2.02 10.79
N LEU A 52 0.91 -2.40 9.52
CA LEU A 52 0.56 -3.77 9.11
C LEU A 52 1.49 -4.77 9.79
N HIS A 53 0.98 -5.96 10.11
CA HIS A 53 1.80 -7.02 10.66
C HIS A 53 2.97 -7.31 9.69
N PRO A 54 4.22 -7.49 10.16
CA PRO A 54 5.38 -7.58 9.26
C PRO A 54 5.25 -8.64 8.17
N ALA A 55 4.65 -9.79 8.50
CA ALA A 55 4.40 -10.85 7.51
C ALA A 55 3.42 -10.41 6.41
N ASP A 56 2.41 -9.60 6.75
CA ASP A 56 1.51 -9.01 5.76
C ASP A 56 2.24 -7.96 4.93
N TYR A 57 3.01 -7.07 5.57
CA TYR A 57 3.71 -6.00 4.86
C TYR A 57 4.67 -6.55 3.81
N TYR A 58 5.49 -7.54 4.18
CA TYR A 58 6.48 -8.12 3.26
C TYR A 58 5.88 -9.13 2.27
N GLY A 59 4.75 -9.76 2.62
CA GLY A 59 4.07 -10.73 1.77
C GLY A 59 3.07 -10.13 0.78
N SER A 60 2.73 -8.85 0.91
CA SER A 60 1.72 -8.20 0.08
C SER A 60 2.34 -7.47 -1.11
N SER A 61 1.62 -7.42 -2.23
CA SER A 61 1.97 -6.53 -3.34
C SER A 61 1.79 -5.06 -2.97
N TYR A 62 2.35 -4.15 -3.78
CA TYR A 62 2.31 -2.71 -3.50
C TYR A 62 0.89 -2.19 -3.27
N TYR A 63 -0.06 -2.52 -4.15
CA TYR A 63 -1.44 -2.05 -4.02
C TYR A 63 -2.26 -2.86 -3.00
N GLU A 64 -1.83 -4.05 -2.60
CA GLU A 64 -2.45 -4.79 -1.48
C GLU A 64 -2.19 -4.08 -0.15
N ILE A 65 -0.97 -3.56 0.06
CA ILE A 65 -0.64 -2.74 1.24
C ILE A 65 -1.60 -1.54 1.36
N TRP A 66 -1.92 -0.90 0.23
CA TRP A 66 -2.85 0.24 0.21
C TRP A 66 -4.26 -0.14 0.64
N ILE A 67 -4.78 -1.27 0.14
CA ILE A 67 -6.13 -1.73 0.48
C ILE A 67 -6.22 -2.19 1.94
N LYS A 68 -5.25 -2.99 2.43
CA LYS A 68 -5.21 -3.43 3.84
C LYS A 68 -5.19 -2.26 4.81
N ALA A 69 -4.41 -1.22 4.50
CA ALA A 69 -4.38 0.00 5.30
C ALA A 69 -5.69 0.80 5.20
N LEU A 70 -6.26 0.91 4.00
CA LEU A 70 -7.54 1.59 3.78
C LEU A 70 -8.67 0.93 4.58
N GLU A 71 -8.76 -0.39 4.59
CA GLU A 71 -9.76 -1.12 5.38
C GLU A 71 -9.67 -0.79 6.87
N THR A 72 -8.46 -0.62 7.39
CA THR A 72 -8.23 -0.24 8.79
C THR A 72 -8.75 1.17 9.08
N LEU A 73 -8.50 2.11 8.16
CA LEU A 73 -8.97 3.50 8.29
C LEU A 73 -10.49 3.59 8.21
N LEU A 74 -11.11 2.88 7.26
CA LEU A 74 -12.57 2.83 7.10
C LEU A 74 -13.30 2.16 8.26
N LYS A 75 -12.64 1.28 9.02
CA LYS A 75 -13.23 0.69 10.24
C LYS A 75 -13.10 1.60 11.45
N ARG A 76 -12.10 2.50 11.43
CA ARG A 76 -11.79 3.40 12.55
C ARG A 76 -12.67 4.66 12.54
N HIS A 77 -13.04 5.13 11.36
CA HIS A 77 -13.79 6.37 11.12
C HIS A 77 -15.13 6.07 10.46
#